data_AF-A0A951MMZ1-F1
#
_entry.id   AF-A0A951MMZ1-F1
#
_cell.length_a   1.000
_cell.length_b   1.000
_cell.length_c   1.000
_cell.angle_alpha   90.00
_cell.angle_beta   90.00
_cell.angle_gamma   90.00
#
_symmetry.space_group_name_H-M   'P 1'
#
loop_
_entity.id
_entity.type
_entity.pdbx_description
1 polymer ?
#
loop_
_entity_poly.entity_id
_entity_poly.type
_entity_poly.pdbx_seq_one_letter_code
_entity_poly.pdbx_strand_id
1 'polypeptide(L)'
;MKLLHLFFLLCSTACLSQENKIFERLTALNNDGTKWYNIDGYTVTSEYFTYPFDEKGLKKVFKKYRIAKSDLKVKDGDIPFNNFCISKKQKVTDKSVQTDNYYFVENLNKTITVIWFIKNGTTDRETELELLNAIIKAEVPEQNFVSMPATTLNFTGREINLDSRCYWTYINTVQCPYLGEMNWSIHRTLADAKESVENQLSLTKTRKNGKVISEELVDIEFEGVPTKAKKVMYDFTGISAAIVGMTGGKNLTIYYVAEVVNSKNISCVLSFWNNAVINPETNLTPLLEQYMVLK
;
A
#
# COMPACT_ATOMS: atom_id res chain seq x y z
N MET A 1 -45.34 -36.78 -15.84
CA MET A 1 -44.64 -35.53 -15.43
C MET A 1 -43.35 -35.85 -14.67
N LYS A 2 -42.33 -36.34 -15.37
CA LYS A 2 -41.02 -36.73 -14.78
C LYS A 2 -39.82 -36.14 -15.53
N LEU A 3 -40.02 -35.05 -16.26
CA LEU A 3 -38.98 -34.46 -17.12
C LEU A 3 -38.80 -32.94 -16.98
N LEU A 4 -39.24 -32.34 -15.85
CA LEU A 4 -39.20 -30.88 -15.66
C LEU A 4 -38.59 -30.42 -14.32
N HIS A 5 -37.76 -31.27 -13.69
CA HIS A 5 -37.03 -30.90 -12.47
C HIS A 5 -35.50 -31.03 -12.61
N LEU A 6 -34.99 -31.42 -13.78
CA LEU A 6 -33.55 -31.56 -14.03
C LEU A 6 -32.92 -30.34 -14.75
N PHE A 7 -33.69 -29.27 -14.98
CA PHE A 7 -33.20 -28.08 -15.70
C PHE A 7 -33.00 -26.84 -14.79
N PHE A 8 -33.23 -26.96 -13.48
CA PHE A 8 -33.11 -25.85 -12.53
C PHE A 8 -31.92 -25.99 -11.56
N LEU A 9 -31.01 -26.94 -11.81
CA LEU A 9 -29.82 -27.18 -10.99
C LEU A 9 -28.49 -26.88 -11.72
N LEU A 10 -28.56 -26.28 -12.90
CA LEU A 10 -27.39 -25.90 -13.72
C LEU A 10 -27.17 -24.38 -13.83
N CYS A 11 -27.95 -23.55 -13.13
CA CYS A 11 -27.90 -22.08 -13.24
C CYS A 11 -27.42 -21.32 -11.99
N SER A 12 -26.92 -21.98 -10.95
CA SER A 12 -26.47 -21.27 -9.72
C SER A 12 -25.02 -21.52 -9.31
N THR A 13 -24.22 -22.16 -10.18
CA THR A 13 -22.76 -22.17 -10.05
C THR A 13 -22.10 -21.56 -11.28
N ALA A 14 -22.68 -20.47 -11.81
CA ALA A 14 -21.80 -19.37 -12.17
C ALA A 14 -21.31 -18.77 -10.84
N CYS A 15 -20.43 -19.50 -10.14
CA CYS A 15 -19.43 -18.80 -9.36
C CYS A 15 -18.86 -17.81 -10.37
N LEU A 16 -19.08 -16.53 -10.12
CA LEU A 16 -18.12 -15.53 -10.51
C LEU A 16 -16.81 -16.08 -9.91
N SER A 17 -16.08 -16.86 -10.71
CA SER A 17 -14.64 -16.81 -10.71
C SER A 17 -14.37 -15.34 -10.91
N GLN A 18 -14.33 -14.57 -9.81
CA GLN A 18 -13.55 -13.38 -9.78
C GLN A 18 -12.17 -13.93 -10.13
N GLU A 19 -11.81 -13.87 -11.41
CA GLU A 19 -10.41 -13.94 -11.79
C GLU A 19 -9.72 -13.05 -10.77
N ASN A 20 -8.76 -13.61 -10.03
CA ASN A 20 -7.98 -12.83 -9.10
C ASN A 20 -7.15 -11.87 -9.97
N LYS A 21 -7.75 -10.73 -10.30
CA LYS A 21 -7.15 -9.73 -11.17
C LYS A 21 -6.18 -8.93 -10.34
N ILE A 22 -5.08 -9.57 -9.98
CA ILE A 22 -4.01 -8.99 -9.17
C ILE A 22 -3.58 -7.62 -9.71
N PHE A 23 -3.54 -7.49 -11.04
CA PHE A 23 -3.18 -6.24 -11.73
C PHE A 23 -4.22 -5.12 -11.60
N GLU A 24 -5.49 -5.40 -11.30
CA GLU A 24 -6.47 -4.34 -11.03
C GLU A 24 -6.27 -3.66 -9.67
N ARG A 25 -5.55 -4.34 -8.76
CA ARG A 25 -5.20 -3.86 -7.41
C ARG A 25 -3.76 -3.35 -7.31
N LEU A 26 -2.93 -3.66 -8.30
CA LEU A 26 -1.50 -3.36 -8.32
C LEU A 26 -1.23 -1.96 -8.85
N THR A 27 -0.40 -1.21 -8.14
CA THR A 27 0.32 -0.07 -8.69
C THR A 27 1.81 -0.35 -8.64
N ALA A 28 2.54 0.05 -9.67
CA ALA A 28 3.98 -0.14 -9.80
C ALA A 28 4.69 1.19 -10.08
N LEU A 29 5.95 1.30 -9.67
CA LEU A 29 6.82 2.43 -9.98
C LEU A 29 8.22 1.88 -10.27
N ASN A 30 8.82 2.34 -11.37
CA ASN A 30 10.21 2.07 -11.67
C ASN A 30 11.06 3.30 -11.33
N ASN A 31 12.04 3.14 -10.45
CA ASN A 31 12.93 4.22 -10.03
C ASN A 31 14.38 3.72 -9.98
N ASP A 32 15.22 4.21 -10.90
CA ASP A 32 16.67 3.96 -10.95
C ASP A 32 17.07 2.48 -10.77
N GLY A 33 16.34 1.56 -11.44
CA GLY A 33 16.63 0.13 -11.42
C GLY A 33 16.01 -0.65 -10.25
N THR A 34 15.35 0.02 -9.30
CA THR A 34 14.49 -0.62 -8.30
C THR A 34 13.04 -0.46 -8.69
N LYS A 35 12.30 -1.57 -8.74
CA LYS A 35 10.84 -1.53 -8.93
C LYS A 35 10.14 -1.57 -7.57
N TRP A 36 9.15 -0.71 -7.40
CA TRP A 36 8.29 -0.62 -6.24
C TRP A 36 6.88 -1.03 -6.63
N TYR A 37 6.16 -1.70 -5.73
CA TYR A 37 4.77 -2.09 -5.93
C TYR A 37 3.94 -1.82 -4.68
N ASN A 38 2.66 -1.50 -4.89
CA ASN A 38 1.65 -1.39 -3.85
C ASN A 38 0.46 -2.28 -4.24
N ILE A 39 0.02 -3.14 -3.32
CA ILE A 39 -1.13 -4.03 -3.50
C ILE A 39 -1.61 -4.56 -2.15
N ASP A 40 -2.92 -4.61 -1.89
CA ASP A 40 -3.49 -5.28 -0.70
C ASP A 40 -2.82 -4.85 0.64
N GLY A 41 -2.41 -3.57 0.74
CA GLY A 41 -1.69 -3.01 1.88
C GLY A 41 -0.21 -3.41 2.01
N TYR A 42 0.34 -4.15 1.04
CA TYR A 42 1.76 -4.40 0.90
C TYR A 42 2.49 -3.22 0.27
N THR A 43 3.70 -2.99 0.74
CA THR A 43 4.76 -2.33 -0.03
C THR A 43 5.74 -3.41 -0.46
N VAL A 44 6.01 -3.52 -1.76
CA VAL A 44 6.91 -4.53 -2.31
C VAL A 44 8.03 -3.85 -3.07
N THR A 45 9.27 -4.33 -2.91
CA THR A 45 10.39 -3.93 -3.76
C THR A 45 10.93 -5.12 -4.53
N SER A 46 11.40 -4.87 -5.75
CA SER A 46 12.13 -5.83 -6.55
C SER A 46 13.44 -5.21 -7.03
N GLU A 47 14.55 -5.88 -6.74
CA GLU A 47 15.88 -5.45 -7.12
C GLU A 47 16.66 -6.58 -7.80
N TYR A 48 17.29 -6.27 -8.92
CA TYR A 48 18.13 -7.19 -9.68
C TYR A 48 19.61 -7.03 -9.29
N PHE A 49 20.30 -8.16 -9.09
CA PHE A 49 21.73 -8.20 -8.83
C PHE A 49 22.43 -9.00 -9.92
N THR A 50 23.60 -8.54 -10.35
CA THR A 50 24.46 -9.24 -11.32
C THR A 50 25.23 -10.42 -10.71
N TYR A 51 25.05 -10.71 -9.42
CA TYR A 51 25.71 -11.83 -8.76
C TYR A 51 25.02 -13.15 -9.12
N PRO A 52 25.80 -14.25 -9.34
CA PRO A 52 25.23 -15.57 -9.59
C PRO A 52 24.45 -16.07 -8.36
N PHE A 53 23.46 -16.94 -8.59
CA PHE A 53 22.72 -17.61 -7.52
C PHE A 53 23.56 -18.76 -6.89
N ASP A 54 24.65 -18.39 -6.22
CA ASP A 54 25.53 -19.30 -5.49
C ASP A 54 25.79 -18.80 -4.06
N GLU A 55 26.52 -19.58 -3.26
CA GLU A 55 26.81 -19.22 -1.86
C GLU A 55 27.49 -17.84 -1.73
N LYS A 56 28.43 -17.51 -2.64
CA LYS A 56 29.19 -16.26 -2.59
C LYS A 56 28.33 -15.07 -2.98
N GLY A 57 27.51 -15.21 -4.02
CA GLY A 57 26.54 -14.22 -4.47
C GLY A 57 25.50 -13.96 -3.39
N LEU A 58 24.84 -15.01 -2.91
CA LEU A 58 23.83 -14.92 -1.85
C LEU A 58 24.39 -14.28 -0.57
N LYS A 59 25.62 -14.61 -0.16
CA LYS A 59 26.26 -13.98 1.00
C LYS A 59 26.41 -12.47 0.86
N LYS A 60 26.71 -11.96 -0.34
CA LYS A 60 26.78 -10.51 -0.61
C LYS A 60 25.41 -9.86 -0.50
N VAL A 61 24.40 -10.46 -1.12
CA VAL A 61 23.03 -9.93 -1.14
C VAL A 61 22.40 -10.00 0.26
N PHE A 62 22.57 -11.11 0.99
CA PHE A 62 22.17 -11.25 2.39
C PHE A 62 22.76 -10.16 3.28
N LYS A 63 24.04 -9.79 3.10
CA LYS A 63 24.64 -8.69 3.85
C LYS A 63 23.93 -7.36 3.58
N LYS A 64 23.58 -7.06 2.32
CA LYS A 64 22.84 -5.84 1.94
C LYS A 64 21.47 -5.77 2.64
N TYR A 65 20.74 -6.89 2.65
CA TYR A 65 19.41 -7.00 3.27
C TYR A 65 19.44 -7.37 4.76
N ARG A 66 20.61 -7.32 5.41
CA ARG A 66 20.78 -7.65 6.83
C ARG A 66 20.20 -9.01 7.21
N ILE A 67 20.33 -10.00 6.32
CA ILE A 67 19.98 -11.40 6.59
C ILE A 67 21.12 -12.04 7.36
N ALA A 68 20.86 -12.40 8.60
CA ALA A 68 21.78 -13.08 9.49
C ALA A 68 21.95 -14.55 9.11
N LYS A 69 23.06 -15.15 9.55
CA LYS A 69 23.27 -16.59 9.39
C LYS A 69 22.19 -17.41 10.10
N SER A 70 21.76 -16.94 11.28
CA SER A 70 20.72 -17.55 12.12
C SER A 70 19.30 -17.41 11.57
N ASP A 71 19.07 -16.52 10.60
CA ASP A 71 17.75 -16.40 9.98
C ASP A 71 17.41 -17.71 9.25
N LEU A 72 16.21 -18.24 9.50
CA LEU A 72 15.72 -19.44 8.82
C LEU A 72 15.54 -19.14 7.33
N LYS A 73 16.18 -19.98 6.50
CA LYS A 73 16.13 -19.90 5.04
C LYS A 73 15.39 -21.12 4.53
N VAL A 74 14.20 -20.91 4.01
CA VAL A 74 13.32 -22.00 3.55
C VAL A 74 13.35 -22.02 2.03
N LYS A 75 13.48 -23.21 1.44
CA LYS A 75 13.18 -23.38 0.01
C LYS A 75 11.68 -23.51 -0.15
N ASP A 76 11.15 -22.77 -1.10
CA ASP A 76 9.74 -22.76 -1.42
C ASP A 76 9.49 -23.54 -2.72
N GLY A 77 8.71 -24.61 -2.63
CA GLY A 77 8.41 -25.50 -3.75
C GLY A 77 7.39 -24.94 -4.74
N ASP A 78 6.62 -23.91 -4.34
CA ASP A 78 5.62 -23.27 -5.19
C ASP A 78 6.26 -22.26 -6.17
N ILE A 79 7.53 -21.91 -5.95
CA ILE A 79 8.31 -21.03 -6.81
C ILE A 79 9.11 -21.89 -7.80
N PRO A 80 8.90 -21.75 -9.11
CA PRO A 80 9.50 -22.64 -10.13
C PRO A 80 11.01 -22.45 -10.31
N PHE A 81 11.59 -21.43 -9.68
CA PHE A 81 13.00 -21.08 -9.73
C PHE A 81 13.71 -21.40 -8.41
N ASN A 82 15.03 -21.63 -8.48
CA ASN A 82 15.83 -21.78 -7.26
C ASN A 82 15.63 -20.55 -6.37
N ASN A 83 15.32 -20.76 -5.10
CA ASN A 83 14.97 -19.68 -4.20
C ASN A 83 15.40 -19.94 -2.75
N PHE A 84 15.44 -18.85 -1.99
CA PHE A 84 15.40 -18.87 -0.53
C PHE A 84 14.41 -17.82 -0.04
N CYS A 85 13.51 -18.25 0.83
CA CYS A 85 12.52 -17.42 1.48
C CYS A 85 12.92 -17.20 2.94
N ILE A 86 12.89 -15.94 3.38
CA ILE A 86 13.14 -15.55 4.77
C ILE A 86 11.99 -14.65 5.21
N SER A 87 11.30 -15.04 6.27
CA SER A 87 10.26 -14.22 6.91
C SER A 87 10.78 -13.67 8.23
N LYS A 88 10.66 -12.36 8.42
CA LYS A 88 10.96 -11.67 9.68
C LYS A 88 9.71 -10.99 10.18
N LYS A 89 9.48 -11.07 11.49
CA LYS A 89 8.41 -10.35 12.15
C LYS A 89 9.00 -9.36 13.14
N GLN A 90 8.60 -8.12 13.03
CA GLN A 90 8.95 -7.07 13.96
C GLN A 90 7.69 -6.56 14.63
N LYS A 91 7.66 -6.61 15.97
CA LYS A 91 6.63 -5.92 16.73
C LYS A 91 6.81 -4.42 16.52
N VAL A 92 5.80 -3.76 15.94
CA VAL A 92 5.82 -2.30 15.74
C VAL A 92 5.02 -1.60 16.84
N THR A 93 3.89 -2.20 17.21
CA THR A 93 3.06 -1.75 18.33
C THR A 93 2.57 -2.96 19.15
N ASP A 94 1.88 -2.74 20.28
CA ASP A 94 1.25 -3.84 21.02
C ASP A 94 0.17 -4.57 20.21
N LYS A 95 -0.40 -3.91 19.19
CA LYS A 95 -1.51 -4.42 18.39
C LYS A 95 -1.15 -4.70 16.93
N SER A 96 0.08 -4.40 16.51
CA SER A 96 0.50 -4.49 15.11
C SER A 96 1.92 -5.01 14.97
N VAL A 97 2.07 -6.00 14.09
CA VAL A 97 3.32 -6.63 13.72
C VAL A 97 3.56 -6.34 12.24
N GLN A 98 4.77 -5.88 11.93
CA GLN A 98 5.25 -5.83 10.56
C GLN A 98 5.84 -7.19 10.22
N THR A 99 5.45 -7.72 9.07
CA THR A 99 6.06 -8.91 8.49
C THR A 99 6.82 -8.50 7.24
N ASP A 100 8.08 -8.91 7.20
CA ASP A 100 9.01 -8.72 6.10
C ASP A 100 9.31 -10.08 5.48
N ASN A 101 8.77 -10.35 4.29
CA ASN A 101 9.00 -11.57 3.53
C ASN A 101 9.98 -11.27 2.39
N TYR A 102 11.18 -11.85 2.48
CA TYR A 102 12.22 -11.74 1.47
C TYR A 102 12.26 -13.01 0.63
N TYR A 103 12.16 -12.84 -0.68
CA TYR A 103 12.32 -13.89 -1.67
C TYR A 103 13.58 -13.62 -2.48
N PHE A 104 14.62 -14.43 -2.28
CA PHE A 104 15.83 -14.41 -3.08
C PHE A 104 15.66 -15.47 -4.15
N VAL A 105 15.55 -15.07 -5.41
CA VAL A 105 15.19 -15.98 -6.51
C VAL A 105 16.22 -15.93 -7.63
N GLU A 106 16.56 -17.09 -8.17
CA GLU A 106 17.36 -17.23 -9.38
C GLU A 106 16.52 -16.82 -10.59
N ASN A 107 16.91 -15.76 -11.28
CA ASN A 107 16.23 -15.33 -12.49
C ASN A 107 16.72 -16.09 -13.74
N LEU A 108 16.14 -15.78 -14.90
CA LEU A 108 16.48 -16.41 -16.18
C LEU A 108 17.96 -16.26 -16.57
N ASN A 109 18.65 -15.22 -16.08
CA ASN A 109 20.08 -14.98 -16.31
C ASN A 109 20.98 -15.72 -15.31
N LYS A 110 20.44 -16.62 -14.48
CA LYS A 110 21.16 -17.33 -13.41
C LYS A 110 21.77 -16.41 -12.35
N THR A 111 21.24 -15.18 -12.25
CA THR A 111 21.62 -14.20 -11.23
C THR A 111 20.51 -14.03 -10.20
N ILE A 112 20.74 -13.18 -9.19
CA ILE A 112 19.83 -13.03 -8.05
C ILE A 112 18.86 -11.86 -8.29
N THR A 113 17.57 -12.13 -8.17
CA THR A 113 16.53 -11.11 -7.96
C THR A 113 16.06 -11.20 -6.51
N VAL A 114 15.96 -10.07 -5.82
CA VAL A 114 15.35 -9.99 -4.48
C VAL A 114 14.00 -9.33 -4.61
N ILE A 115 12.95 -10.00 -4.11
CA ILE A 115 11.61 -9.45 -3.98
C ILE A 115 11.29 -9.39 -2.49
N TRP A 116 11.05 -8.21 -1.97
CA TRP A 116 10.82 -7.98 -0.55
C TRP A 116 9.42 -7.42 -0.35
N PHE A 117 8.57 -8.19 0.32
CA PHE A 117 7.22 -7.80 0.72
C PHE A 117 7.23 -7.30 2.16
N ILE A 118 6.65 -6.13 2.37
CA ILE A 118 6.47 -5.50 3.68
C ILE A 118 4.97 -5.31 3.91
N LYS A 119 4.45 -5.85 5.01
CA LYS A 119 3.06 -5.62 5.42
C LYS A 119 2.92 -5.47 6.92
N ASN A 120 2.08 -4.53 7.33
CA ASN A 120 1.60 -4.46 8.71
C ASN A 120 0.29 -5.22 8.81
N GLY A 121 0.20 -6.16 9.76
CA GLY A 121 -0.96 -7.03 9.92
C GLY A 121 -0.83 -8.36 9.17
N THR A 122 -1.97 -8.88 8.72
CA THR A 122 -2.08 -10.23 8.16
C THR A 122 -1.49 -10.33 6.75
N THR A 123 -0.53 -11.25 6.56
CA THR A 123 0.02 -11.56 5.23
C THR A 123 -0.87 -12.53 4.46
N ASP A 124 -0.97 -12.35 3.16
CA ASP A 124 -1.64 -13.23 2.21
C ASP A 124 -0.62 -13.86 1.26
N ARG A 125 -0.40 -15.16 1.46
CA ARG A 125 0.61 -15.94 0.74
C ARG A 125 0.27 -16.11 -0.75
N GLU A 126 -1.01 -16.18 -1.09
CA GLU A 126 -1.48 -16.31 -2.46
C GLU A 126 -1.13 -15.07 -3.28
N THR A 127 -1.48 -13.87 -2.80
CA THR A 127 -1.08 -12.58 -3.39
C THR A 127 0.44 -12.47 -3.51
N GLU A 128 1.21 -12.88 -2.49
CA GLU A 128 2.67 -12.85 -2.54
C GLU A 128 3.22 -13.72 -3.68
N LEU A 129 2.73 -14.96 -3.82
CA LEU A 129 3.15 -15.89 -4.87
C LEU A 129 2.76 -15.41 -6.27
N GLU A 130 1.52 -14.93 -6.43
CA GLU A 130 1.04 -14.42 -7.71
C GLU A 130 1.87 -13.23 -8.17
N LEU A 131 2.11 -12.24 -7.30
CA LEU A 131 2.91 -11.07 -7.66
C LEU A 131 4.37 -11.45 -7.90
N LEU A 132 4.95 -12.31 -7.05
CA LEU A 132 6.31 -12.80 -7.20
C LEU A 132 6.52 -13.45 -8.58
N ASN A 133 5.59 -14.33 -8.97
CA ASN A 133 5.65 -15.00 -10.27
C ASN A 133 5.52 -14.00 -11.42
N ALA A 134 4.59 -13.04 -11.33
CA ALA A 134 4.45 -11.99 -12.34
C ALA A 134 5.71 -11.14 -12.46
N ILE A 135 6.37 -10.81 -11.34
CA ILE A 135 7.63 -10.04 -11.34
C ILE A 135 8.75 -10.83 -12.01
N ILE A 136 8.95 -12.10 -11.64
CA ILE A 136 10.07 -12.91 -12.15
C ILE A 136 9.90 -13.21 -13.64
N LYS A 137 8.66 -13.41 -14.10
CA LYS A 137 8.33 -13.65 -15.51
C LYS A 137 8.23 -12.37 -16.34
N ALA A 138 8.40 -11.20 -15.72
CA ALA A 138 8.22 -9.90 -16.36
C ALA A 138 6.81 -9.72 -16.98
N GLU A 139 5.78 -10.23 -16.30
CA GLU A 139 4.38 -10.21 -16.73
C GLU A 139 3.58 -9.05 -16.12
N VAL A 140 4.21 -8.19 -15.30
CA VAL A 140 3.56 -6.97 -14.78
C VAL A 140 3.31 -6.00 -15.94
N PRO A 141 2.05 -5.65 -16.26
CA PRO A 141 1.75 -4.79 -17.40
C PRO A 141 2.26 -3.36 -17.25
N GLU A 142 2.64 -2.72 -18.36
CA GLU A 142 3.13 -1.33 -18.37
C GLU A 142 2.09 -0.34 -17.83
N GLN A 143 0.79 -0.59 -18.05
CA GLN A 143 -0.27 0.29 -17.52
C GLN A 143 -0.35 0.32 -15.98
N ASN A 144 0.29 -0.62 -15.28
CA ASN A 144 0.39 -0.58 -13.83
C ASN A 144 1.49 0.36 -13.34
N PHE A 145 2.41 0.76 -14.22
CA PHE A 145 3.53 1.64 -13.86
C PHE A 145 3.11 3.12 -13.93
N VAL A 146 3.23 3.82 -12.79
CA VAL A 146 3.07 5.27 -12.75
C VAL A 146 4.33 5.98 -13.24
N SER A 147 4.17 7.17 -13.81
CA SER A 147 5.28 8.00 -14.27
C SER A 147 5.91 8.80 -13.13
N MET A 148 7.19 9.16 -13.34
CA MET A 148 7.84 10.25 -12.60
C MET A 148 8.13 11.42 -13.58
N PRO A 149 7.80 12.67 -13.21
CA PRO A 149 7.19 13.11 -11.96
C PRO A 149 5.70 12.73 -11.84
N ALA A 150 5.10 12.94 -10.66
CA ALA A 150 3.69 12.73 -10.37
C ALA A 150 2.82 13.77 -11.09
N THR A 151 2.60 13.63 -12.40
CA THR A 151 1.77 14.55 -13.19
C THR A 151 0.30 14.14 -13.20
N THR A 152 0.06 12.84 -13.26
CA THR A 152 -1.28 12.25 -13.18
C THR A 152 -1.33 11.15 -12.14
N LEU A 153 -2.52 10.94 -11.60
CA LEU A 153 -2.81 9.91 -10.63
C LEU A 153 -4.07 9.17 -11.04
N ASN A 154 -4.01 7.84 -11.07
CA ASN A 154 -5.19 7.01 -11.24
C ASN A 154 -5.71 6.60 -9.86
N PHE A 155 -6.78 7.25 -9.41
CA PHE A 155 -7.48 6.90 -8.20
C PHE A 155 -8.73 6.11 -8.57
N THR A 156 -8.75 4.81 -8.29
CA THR A 156 -9.95 3.96 -8.43
C THR A 156 -10.53 3.89 -9.86
N GLY A 157 -9.73 4.15 -10.89
CA GLY A 157 -10.17 4.20 -12.29
C GLY A 157 -10.42 5.61 -12.82
N ARG A 158 -10.29 6.64 -11.97
CA ARG A 158 -10.36 8.06 -12.35
C ARG A 158 -8.95 8.62 -12.46
N GLU A 159 -8.62 9.17 -13.63
CA GLU A 159 -7.37 9.91 -13.83
C GLU A 159 -7.54 11.36 -13.37
N ILE A 160 -6.54 11.86 -12.66
CA ILE A 160 -6.54 13.17 -12.02
C ILE A 160 -5.23 13.86 -12.31
N ASN A 161 -5.29 15.08 -12.81
CA ASN A 161 -4.12 15.93 -12.98
C ASN A 161 -3.69 16.50 -11.62
N LEU A 162 -2.43 16.30 -11.28
CA LEU A 162 -1.84 16.85 -10.07
C LEU A 162 -1.22 18.22 -10.35
N ASP A 163 -1.23 19.11 -9.34
CA ASP A 163 -0.48 20.37 -9.38
C ASP A 163 1.01 20.06 -9.57
N SER A 164 1.73 20.89 -10.32
CA SER A 164 3.15 20.66 -10.64
C SER A 164 4.08 20.61 -9.41
N ARG A 165 3.60 21.07 -8.24
CA ARG A 165 4.30 20.99 -6.95
C ARG A 165 4.08 19.65 -6.22
N CYS A 166 3.12 18.83 -6.67
CA CYS A 166 2.88 17.52 -6.08
C CYS A 166 3.99 16.55 -6.46
N TYR A 167 4.32 15.64 -5.55
CA TYR A 167 5.33 14.61 -5.80
C TYR A 167 5.03 13.32 -5.03
N TRP A 168 5.55 12.21 -5.55
CA TRP A 168 5.55 10.93 -4.86
C TRP A 168 6.51 10.99 -3.67
N THR A 169 6.00 10.79 -2.45
CA THR A 169 6.86 10.55 -1.27
C THR A 169 7.16 9.07 -1.10
N TYR A 170 6.19 8.23 -1.47
CA TYR A 170 6.26 6.77 -1.57
C TYR A 170 5.30 6.31 -2.69
N ILE A 171 5.37 5.04 -3.08
CA ILE A 171 4.39 4.47 -4.02
C ILE A 171 2.97 4.59 -3.42
N ASN A 172 2.03 5.05 -4.24
CA ASN A 172 0.66 5.41 -3.82
C ASN A 172 0.61 6.36 -2.63
N THR A 173 1.60 7.26 -2.50
CA THR A 173 1.54 8.38 -1.56
C THR A 173 1.95 9.65 -2.30
N VAL A 174 0.99 10.57 -2.47
CA VAL A 174 1.22 11.88 -3.08
C VAL A 174 1.15 12.95 -2.01
N GLN A 175 2.19 13.77 -1.95
CA GLN A 175 2.21 14.98 -1.15
C GLN A 175 2.15 16.19 -2.08
N CYS A 176 1.20 17.08 -1.83
CA CYS A 176 1.06 18.37 -2.50
C CYS A 176 1.29 19.48 -1.46
N PRO A 177 2.44 20.17 -1.47
CA PRO A 177 2.78 21.18 -0.46
C PRO A 177 1.67 22.21 -0.27
N TYR A 178 1.23 22.39 0.98
CA TYR A 178 0.09 23.24 1.38
C TYR A 178 -1.29 22.87 0.81
N LEU A 179 -1.40 21.82 0.00
CA LEU A 179 -2.67 21.37 -0.60
C LEU A 179 -3.15 20.03 -0.03
N GLY A 180 -2.30 19.33 0.72
CA GLY A 180 -2.63 18.08 1.41
C GLY A 180 -1.73 16.91 1.00
N GLU A 181 -1.98 15.76 1.60
CA GLU A 181 -1.32 14.49 1.31
C GLU A 181 -2.35 13.38 1.30
N MET A 182 -2.16 12.39 0.43
CA MET A 182 -2.99 11.20 0.36
C MET A 182 -2.12 9.97 0.15
N ASN A 183 -2.40 8.90 0.90
CA ASN A 183 -1.99 7.55 0.55
C ASN A 183 -3.19 6.64 0.32
N TRP A 184 -3.01 5.60 -0.50
CA TRP A 184 -4.04 4.59 -0.70
C TRP A 184 -3.50 3.23 -1.10
N SER A 185 -4.34 2.22 -0.96
CA SER A 185 -4.11 0.87 -1.47
C SER A 185 -5.45 0.24 -1.85
N ILE A 186 -5.44 -0.59 -2.89
CA ILE A 186 -6.62 -1.35 -3.33
C ILE A 186 -6.48 -2.77 -2.77
N HIS A 187 -7.58 -3.29 -2.23
CA HIS A 187 -7.62 -4.54 -1.49
C HIS A 187 -8.57 -5.56 -2.12
N ARG A 188 -8.24 -6.83 -1.96
CA ARG A 188 -9.11 -7.96 -2.31
C ARG A 188 -10.46 -7.88 -1.60
N THR A 189 -10.47 -7.50 -0.32
CA THR A 189 -11.70 -7.38 0.46
C THR A 189 -11.79 -6.07 1.23
N LEU A 190 -13.01 -5.64 1.57
CA LEU A 190 -13.24 -4.48 2.43
C LEU A 190 -12.71 -4.72 3.86
N ALA A 191 -12.67 -5.97 4.32
CA ALA A 191 -12.10 -6.32 5.62
C ALA A 191 -10.59 -6.03 5.66
N ASP A 192 -9.86 -6.42 4.62
CA ASP A 192 -8.42 -6.15 4.48
C ASP A 192 -8.15 -4.64 4.41
N ALA A 193 -8.99 -3.89 3.68
CA ALA A 193 -8.90 -2.44 3.62
C ALA A 193 -9.08 -1.79 5.01
N LYS A 194 -10.08 -2.23 5.77
CA LYS A 194 -10.33 -1.77 7.15
C LYS A 194 -9.16 -2.12 8.08
N GLU A 195 -8.63 -3.34 7.99
CA GLU A 195 -7.45 -3.75 8.77
C GLU A 195 -6.25 -2.86 8.43
N SER A 196 -6.00 -2.57 7.15
CA SER A 196 -4.91 -1.71 6.70
C SER A 196 -4.99 -0.31 7.30
N VAL A 197 -6.19 0.29 7.31
CA VAL A 197 -6.43 1.61 7.90
C VAL A 197 -6.20 1.61 9.41
N GLU A 198 -6.70 0.60 10.12
CA GLU A 198 -6.48 0.47 11.57
C GLU A 198 -5.00 0.23 11.92
N ASN A 199 -4.28 -0.52 11.10
CA ASN A 199 -2.83 -0.69 11.25
C ASN A 199 -2.11 0.65 11.07
N GLN A 200 -2.44 1.42 10.03
CA GLN A 200 -1.85 2.75 9.82
C GLN A 200 -2.13 3.70 10.98
N LEU A 201 -3.37 3.72 11.50
CA LEU A 201 -3.72 4.50 12.68
C LEU A 201 -2.91 4.08 13.92
N SER A 202 -2.80 2.77 14.16
CA SER A 202 -2.03 2.24 15.29
C SER A 202 -0.57 2.66 15.21
N LEU A 203 0.02 2.66 14.00
CA LEU A 203 1.36 3.19 13.79
C LEU A 203 1.45 4.66 14.14
N THR A 204 0.53 5.50 13.65
CA THR A 204 0.47 6.94 13.99
C THR A 204 0.42 7.17 15.49
N LYS A 205 -0.39 6.41 16.23
CA LYS A 205 -0.50 6.52 17.70
C LYS A 205 0.79 6.22 18.46
N THR A 206 1.72 5.48 17.87
CA THR A 206 2.98 5.07 18.52
C THR A 206 4.20 5.88 18.09
N ARG A 207 4.02 6.83 17.16
CA ARG A 207 5.09 7.69 16.69
C ARG A 207 5.64 8.53 17.87
N LYS A 208 6.95 8.45 18.10
CA LYS A 208 7.63 9.16 19.20
C LYS A 208 7.70 10.68 19.04
N ASN A 209 7.42 11.19 17.84
CA ASN A 209 7.55 12.61 17.49
C ASN A 209 6.26 13.41 17.70
N GLY A 210 5.23 12.83 18.29
CA GLY A 210 3.97 13.50 18.54
C GLY A 210 2.96 12.63 19.28
N LYS A 211 1.71 13.08 19.29
CA LYS A 211 0.59 12.41 19.97
C LYS A 211 -0.72 12.71 19.26
N VAL A 212 -1.66 11.76 19.35
CA VAL A 212 -3.05 12.00 18.99
C VAL A 212 -3.71 12.85 20.08
N ILE A 213 -4.27 14.00 19.70
CA ILE A 213 -4.97 14.91 20.62
C ILE A 213 -6.50 14.79 20.53
N SER A 214 -7.02 14.32 19.39
CA SER A 214 -8.42 13.92 19.25
C SER A 214 -8.57 12.80 18.23
N GLU A 215 -9.59 11.97 18.44
CA GLU A 215 -9.99 10.90 17.55
C GLU A 215 -11.52 10.81 17.59
N GLU A 216 -12.15 10.99 16.44
CA GLU A 216 -13.61 11.00 16.31
C GLU A 216 -14.03 10.30 15.01
N LEU A 217 -15.25 9.73 15.01
CA LEU A 217 -15.88 9.26 13.79
C LEU A 217 -16.70 10.39 13.19
N VAL A 218 -16.47 10.69 11.91
CA VAL A 218 -17.18 11.73 11.18
C VAL A 218 -17.84 11.14 9.94
N ASP A 219 -19.02 11.63 9.62
CA ASP A 219 -19.72 11.30 8.38
C ASP A 219 -19.13 12.14 7.24
N ILE A 220 -18.75 11.47 6.17
CA ILE A 220 -18.20 12.08 4.97
C ILE A 220 -18.87 11.48 3.74
N GLU A 221 -18.72 12.13 2.60
CA GLU A 221 -18.96 11.54 1.31
C GLU A 221 -17.60 11.36 0.63
N PHE A 222 -17.18 10.12 0.43
CA PHE A 222 -15.87 9.77 -0.15
C PHE A 222 -16.07 9.21 -1.56
N GLU A 223 -15.56 9.91 -2.57
CA GLU A 223 -15.82 9.61 -3.99
C GLU A 223 -17.32 9.42 -4.30
N GLY A 224 -18.18 10.25 -3.70
CA GLY A 224 -19.64 10.17 -3.85
C GLY A 224 -20.32 9.10 -2.99
N VAL A 225 -19.57 8.34 -2.19
CA VAL A 225 -20.10 7.28 -1.33
C VAL A 225 -20.20 7.76 0.13
N PRO A 226 -21.40 7.76 0.75
CA PRO A 226 -21.55 8.05 2.17
C PRO A 226 -20.73 7.08 3.01
N THR A 227 -19.79 7.61 3.79
CA THR A 227 -18.75 6.83 4.48
C THR A 227 -18.51 7.38 5.87
N LYS A 228 -18.17 6.51 6.83
CA LYS A 228 -17.63 6.94 8.13
C LYS A 228 -16.11 6.95 8.08
N ALA A 229 -15.52 8.12 8.28
CA ALA A 229 -14.09 8.28 8.43
C ALA A 229 -13.71 8.42 9.90
N LYS A 230 -12.55 7.88 10.28
CA LYS A 230 -11.94 8.21 11.56
C LYS A 230 -11.04 9.42 11.37
N LYS A 231 -11.44 10.54 11.95
CA LYS A 231 -10.71 11.79 11.94
C LYS A 231 -9.82 11.87 13.17
N VAL A 232 -8.56 12.18 12.95
CA VAL A 232 -7.52 12.28 13.97
C VAL A 232 -6.84 13.63 13.85
N MET A 233 -6.70 14.33 14.97
CA MET A 233 -5.77 15.45 15.07
C MET A 233 -4.50 14.98 15.76
N TYR A 234 -3.37 15.19 15.11
CA TYR A 234 -2.06 14.78 15.57
C TYR A 234 -1.19 16.01 15.84
N ASP A 235 -0.65 16.10 17.06
CA ASP A 235 0.20 17.20 17.51
C ASP A 235 1.64 16.74 17.62
N PHE A 236 2.59 17.56 17.17
CA PHE A 236 4.01 17.23 17.22
C PHE A 236 4.63 17.62 18.56
N THR A 237 5.63 16.87 19.01
CA THR A 237 6.30 17.10 20.31
C THR A 237 7.81 17.19 20.17
N GLY A 238 8.46 17.86 21.13
CA GLY A 238 9.92 17.96 21.19
C GLY A 238 10.52 18.71 20.00
N ILE A 239 11.67 18.23 19.50
CA ILE A 239 12.40 18.85 18.38
C ILE A 239 11.54 18.89 17.12
N SER A 240 10.70 17.88 16.89
CA SER A 240 9.78 17.86 15.74
C SER A 240 8.76 18.99 15.79
N ALA A 241 8.27 19.37 16.98
CA ALA A 241 7.37 20.52 17.13
C ALA A 241 8.06 21.83 16.73
N ALA A 242 9.34 22.00 17.08
CA ALA A 242 10.11 23.19 16.71
C ALA A 242 10.30 23.27 15.19
N ILE A 243 10.69 22.17 14.54
CA ILE A 243 10.87 22.11 13.08
C ILE A 243 9.54 22.39 12.35
N VAL A 244 8.46 21.74 12.80
CA VAL A 244 7.11 21.97 12.24
C VAL A 244 6.68 23.43 12.42
N GLY A 245 6.92 24.00 13.61
CA GLY A 245 6.63 25.41 13.90
C GLY A 245 7.36 26.40 12.99
N MET A 246 8.59 26.10 12.57
CA MET A 246 9.33 26.96 11.61
C MET A 246 8.67 27.04 10.23
N THR A 247 7.83 26.07 9.87
CA THR A 247 7.05 26.07 8.62
C THR A 247 5.68 26.75 8.78
N GLY A 248 5.34 27.20 10.00
CA GLY A 248 4.01 27.69 10.36
C GLY A 248 3.00 26.58 10.69
N GLY A 249 3.37 25.31 10.52
CA GLY A 249 2.56 24.17 10.91
C GLY A 249 2.53 23.99 12.44
N LYS A 250 1.50 23.34 12.94
CA LYS A 250 1.38 22.95 14.36
C LYS A 250 0.85 21.54 14.52
N ASN A 251 -0.27 21.25 13.87
CA ASN A 251 -0.92 19.94 13.93
C ASN A 251 -1.29 19.45 12.51
N LEU A 252 -1.46 18.14 12.42
CA LEU A 252 -1.92 17.45 11.22
C LEU A 252 -3.34 16.94 11.46
N THR A 253 -4.26 17.26 10.57
CA THR A 253 -5.59 16.64 10.51
C THR A 253 -5.51 15.46 9.56
N ILE A 254 -5.93 14.28 9.99
CA ILE A 254 -5.82 13.02 9.27
C ILE A 254 -7.18 12.33 9.23
N TYR A 255 -7.61 11.89 8.06
CA TYR A 255 -8.81 11.09 7.84
C TYR A 255 -8.40 9.69 7.39
N TYR A 256 -8.86 8.71 8.14
CA TYR A 256 -8.66 7.29 7.91
C TYR A 256 -9.94 6.70 7.35
N VAL A 257 -9.91 6.23 6.10
CA VAL A 257 -11.10 5.85 5.32
C VAL A 257 -10.90 4.46 4.72
N ALA A 258 -11.87 3.57 4.91
CA ALA A 258 -11.92 2.29 4.21
C ALA A 258 -13.33 2.03 3.68
N GLU A 259 -13.48 1.98 2.35
CA GLU A 259 -14.78 1.82 1.70
C GLU A 259 -14.66 1.16 0.31
N VAL A 260 -15.79 0.68 -0.21
CA VAL A 260 -15.96 0.27 -1.60
C VAL A 260 -16.28 1.47 -2.47
N VAL A 261 -15.36 1.85 -3.36
CA VAL A 261 -15.57 2.89 -4.38
C VAL A 261 -15.32 2.28 -5.75
N ASN A 262 -16.22 2.52 -6.72
CA ASN A 262 -16.09 2.00 -8.09
C ASN A 262 -15.81 0.49 -8.14
N SER A 263 -16.51 -0.29 -7.31
CA SER A 263 -16.34 -1.75 -7.16
C SER A 263 -14.95 -2.19 -6.68
N LYS A 264 -14.16 -1.29 -6.08
CA LYS A 264 -12.83 -1.58 -5.51
C LYS A 264 -12.85 -1.32 -4.01
N ASN A 265 -12.32 -2.26 -3.23
CA ASN A 265 -12.13 -2.05 -1.79
C ASN A 265 -10.87 -1.22 -1.58
N ILE A 266 -10.98 -0.08 -0.92
CA ILE A 266 -9.86 0.86 -0.79
C ILE A 266 -9.61 1.16 0.67
N SER A 267 -8.34 1.18 1.05
CA SER A 267 -7.87 1.89 2.23
C SER A 267 -7.27 3.22 1.77
N CYS A 268 -7.65 4.33 2.39
CA CYS A 268 -7.12 5.64 2.08
C CYS A 268 -6.87 6.44 3.36
N VAL A 269 -5.73 7.13 3.41
CA VAL A 269 -5.41 8.09 4.46
C VAL A 269 -5.18 9.44 3.80
N LEU A 270 -6.00 10.42 4.18
CA LEU A 270 -5.95 11.78 3.69
C LEU A 270 -5.49 12.68 4.83
N SER A 271 -4.58 13.61 4.58
CA SER A 271 -4.12 14.52 5.64
C SER A 271 -3.75 15.89 5.14
N PHE A 272 -3.80 16.86 6.04
CA PHE A 272 -3.30 18.21 5.79
C PHE A 272 -2.88 18.91 7.08
N TRP A 273 -1.96 19.85 6.92
CA TRP A 273 -1.48 20.71 8.00
C TRP A 273 -2.48 21.83 8.28
N ASN A 274 -2.56 22.28 9.52
CA ASN A 274 -3.41 23.42 9.91
C ASN A 274 -3.05 24.76 9.24
N ASN A 275 -1.86 24.88 8.66
CA ASN A 275 -1.42 26.05 7.88
C ASN A 275 -1.53 25.83 6.36
N ALA A 276 -2.19 24.76 5.92
CA ALA A 276 -2.48 24.52 4.51
C ALA A 276 -3.47 25.56 3.96
N VAL A 277 -3.63 25.57 2.64
CA VAL A 277 -4.70 26.31 1.97
C VAL A 277 -6.00 25.55 2.24
N ILE A 278 -6.77 25.99 3.24
CA ILE A 278 -8.04 25.39 3.64
C ILE A 278 -9.16 26.25 3.08
N ASN A 279 -10.09 25.63 2.35
CA ASN A 279 -11.30 26.29 1.91
C ASN A 279 -12.23 26.51 3.12
N PRO A 280 -12.64 27.75 3.43
CA PRO A 280 -13.46 28.05 4.60
C PRO A 280 -14.88 27.45 4.52
N GLU A 281 -15.39 27.13 3.33
CA GLU A 281 -16.72 26.55 3.15
C GLU A 281 -16.73 25.03 3.40
N THR A 282 -15.69 24.33 2.94
CA THR A 282 -15.61 22.87 3.03
C THR A 282 -14.77 22.39 4.21
N ASN A 283 -13.93 23.25 4.79
CA ASN A 283 -12.90 22.93 5.78
C ASN A 283 -11.89 21.85 5.32
N LEU A 284 -11.68 21.72 4.01
CA LEU A 284 -10.74 20.80 3.39
C LEU A 284 -9.72 21.56 2.54
N THR A 285 -8.62 20.89 2.20
CA THR A 285 -7.62 21.42 1.28
C THR A 285 -7.93 20.99 -0.16
N PRO A 286 -7.43 21.71 -1.19
CA PRO A 286 -7.75 21.42 -2.58
C PRO A 286 -7.49 19.98 -3.03
N LEU A 287 -6.48 19.30 -2.49
CA LEU A 287 -6.29 17.87 -2.80
C LEU A 287 -7.43 17.02 -2.23
N LEU A 288 -7.80 17.24 -0.98
CA LEU A 288 -8.81 16.44 -0.28
C LEU A 288 -10.23 16.69 -0.82
N GLU A 289 -10.55 17.92 -1.21
CA GLU A 289 -11.84 18.27 -1.83
C GLU A 289 -12.12 17.48 -3.11
N GLN A 290 -11.09 16.98 -3.78
CA GLN A 290 -11.27 16.14 -4.96
C GLN A 290 -11.79 14.74 -4.66
N TYR A 291 -11.69 14.29 -3.39
CA TYR A 291 -12.01 12.92 -2.99
C TYR A 291 -13.04 12.85 -1.88
N MET A 292 -13.22 13.91 -1.09
CA MET A 292 -14.17 13.87 0.03
C MET A 292 -14.89 15.18 0.28
N VAL A 293 -16.08 15.06 0.86
CA VAL A 293 -16.90 16.16 1.39
C VAL A 293 -17.24 15.86 2.85
N LEU A 294 -17.11 16.85 3.73
CA LEU A 294 -17.56 16.74 5.12
C LEU A 294 -19.08 16.94 5.21
N LYS A 295 -19.77 16.14 6.04
CA LYS A 295 -21.21 16.27 6.30
C LYS A 295 -21.51 16.91 7.66
#